data_AF-A0A964Q4M3-F1
#
_entry.id   AF-A0A964Q4M3-F1
#
_cell.length_a   1.000
_cell.length_b   1.000
_cell.length_c   1.000
_cell.angle_alpha   90.00
_cell.angle_beta   90.00
_cell.angle_gamma   90.00
#
_symmetry.space_group_name_H-M   'P 1'
#
loop_
_entity.id
_entity.type
_entity.pdbx_description
1 polymer ?
#
loop_
_entity_poly.entity_id
_entity_poly.type
_entity_poly.pdbx_seq_one_letter_code
_entity_poly.pdbx_strand_id
1 'polypeptide(L)' 'MAPASKPDMGCDTALVWNAAKAELLSRLWGLRENISQIKASPDGKFRAVGACLGNVILWNLQDIQIVSILRAGAAD' A
#
# COMPACT_ATOMS: atom_id res chain seq x y z
N MET A 1 12.92 -17.13 -23.46
CA MET A 1 12.49 -16.99 -22.06
C MET A 1 12.59 -15.51 -21.71
N ALA A 2 11.50 -14.77 -21.85
CA ALA A 2 11.50 -13.33 -21.53
C ALA A 2 11.65 -13.17 -20.00
N PRO A 3 12.38 -12.15 -19.50
CA PRO A 3 12.33 -11.82 -18.08
C PRO A 3 10.86 -11.57 -17.72
N ALA A 4 10.43 -12.13 -16.59
CA ALA A 4 9.07 -11.98 -16.08
C ALA A 4 8.62 -10.52 -16.28
N SER A 5 7.52 -10.35 -17.03
CA SER A 5 6.89 -9.05 -17.26
C SER A 5 6.82 -8.33 -15.93
N LYS A 6 7.33 -7.08 -15.89
CA LYS A 6 7.13 -6.19 -14.73
C LYS A 6 5.65 -6.32 -14.34
N PRO A 7 5.30 -6.65 -13.09
CA PRO A 7 3.91 -6.62 -12.69
C PRO A 7 3.41 -5.21 -13.01
N ASP A 8 2.29 -5.11 -13.73
CA ASP A 8 1.66 -3.83 -14.04
C ASP A 8 1.55 -3.05 -12.74
N MET A 9 2.44 -2.05 -12.58
CA MET A 9 2.41 -1.14 -11.45
C MET A 9 1.26 -0.16 -11.70
N GLY A 10 0.03 -0.67 -11.68
CA GLY A 10 -1.16 0.14 -11.78
C GLY A 10 -1.15 1.22 -10.70
N CYS A 11 -2.04 2.21 -10.86
CA CYS A 11 -2.23 3.32 -9.92
C CYS A 11 -2.65 2.89 -8.49
N ASP A 12 -2.61 1.59 -8.23
CA ASP A 12 -3.18 0.86 -7.12
C ASP A 12 -2.10 0.18 -6.24
N THR A 13 -0.84 0.35 -6.62
CA THR A 13 0.32 -0.24 -5.95
C THR A 13 1.03 0.79 -5.07
N ALA A 14 1.23 0.46 -3.80
CA ALA A 14 2.09 1.18 -2.88
C ALA A 14 3.41 0.42 -2.68
N LEU A 15 4.52 1.15 -2.57
CA LEU A 15 5.84 0.55 -2.38
C LEU A 15 6.45 1.01 -1.06
N VAL A 16 7.09 0.08 -0.37
CA VAL A 16 7.85 0.35 0.85
C VAL A 16 9.33 0.25 0.56
N TRP A 17 10.06 1.31 0.83
CA TRP A 17 11.49 1.40 0.58
C TRP A 17 12.25 1.72 1.86
N ASN A 18 13.39 1.06 2.04
CA ASN A 18 14.44 1.52 2.92
C ASN A 18 15.25 2.61 2.19
N ALA A 19 15.04 3.86 2.57
CA ALA A 19 15.71 4.99 1.94
C ALA A 19 17.23 4.99 2.15
N ALA A 20 17.72 4.49 3.30
CA ALA A 20 19.15 4.49 3.62
C ALA A 20 19.94 3.46 2.80
N LYS A 21 19.31 2.31 2.49
CA LYS A 21 19.93 1.22 1.72
C LYS A 21 19.50 1.20 0.26
N ALA A 22 18.61 2.11 -0.15
CA ALA A 22 17.97 2.11 -1.46
C ALA A 22 17.33 0.75 -1.82
N GLU A 23 16.73 0.10 -0.81
CA GLU A 23 16.23 -1.27 -0.93
C GLU A 23 14.71 -1.29 -0.86
N LEU A 24 14.07 -2.04 -1.76
CA LEU A 24 12.64 -2.28 -1.71
C LEU A 24 12.33 -3.33 -0.65
N LEU A 25 11.62 -2.93 0.40
CA LEU A 25 11.23 -3.82 1.51
C LEU A 25 9.95 -4.59 1.20
N SER A 26 8.97 -3.96 0.55
CA SER A 26 7.69 -4.60 0.25
C SER A 26 6.94 -3.93 -0.90
N ARG A 27 6.16 -4.72 -1.64
CA ARG A 27 5.20 -4.27 -2.64
C ARG A 27 3.81 -4.55 -2.12
N LEU A 28 3.02 -3.51 -1.99
CA LEU A 28 1.65 -3.57 -1.49
C LEU A 28 0.71 -3.35 -2.67
N TRP A 29 -0.10 -4.36 -2.93
CA TRP A 29 -1.06 -4.42 -4.02
C TRP A 29 -2.39 -4.92 -3.44
N GLY A 30 -3.51 -4.56 -4.05
CA GLY A 30 -4.83 -5.06 -3.63
C GLY A 30 -5.88 -3.99 -3.36
N LEU A 31 -5.48 -2.71 -3.28
CA LEU A 31 -6.38 -1.64 -3.72
C LEU A 31 -6.52 -1.87 -5.23
N ARG A 32 -7.73 -1.88 -5.79
CA ARG A 32 -7.95 -1.89 -7.26
C ARG A 32 -8.34 -0.50 -7.73
N GLU A 33 -7.70 0.49 -7.12
CA GLU A 33 -8.11 1.89 -7.17
C GLU A 33 -6.90 2.80 -7.04
N ASN A 34 -7.04 4.00 -7.59
CA ASN A 34 -6.03 5.03 -7.47
C ASN A 34 -5.82 5.40 -6.00
N ILE A 35 -4.57 5.32 -5.55
CA ILE A 35 -4.17 5.85 -4.26
C ILE A 35 -4.31 7.39 -4.30
N SER A 36 -5.08 7.93 -3.36
CA SER A 36 -5.32 9.38 -3.26
C SER A 36 -4.52 10.01 -2.12
N GLN A 37 -4.27 9.26 -1.02
CA GLN A 37 -3.60 9.78 0.17
C GLN A 37 -2.76 8.73 0.90
N ILE A 38 -1.72 9.21 1.58
CA ILE A 38 -0.88 8.43 2.49
C ILE A 38 -0.68 9.25 3.76
N LYS A 39 -0.93 8.64 4.92
CA LYS A 39 -0.70 9.24 6.24
C LYS A 39 0.03 8.26 7.15
N ALA A 40 0.95 8.76 7.97
CA ALA A 40 1.60 8.00 9.02
C ALA A 40 0.91 8.27 10.35
N SER A 41 0.86 7.26 11.22
CA SER A 41 0.47 7.47 12.61
C SER A 41 1.55 8.30 13.34
N PRO A 42 1.18 9.14 14.30
CA PRO A 42 2.14 9.95 15.06
C PRO A 42 3.18 9.12 15.83
N ASP A 43 2.81 7.89 16.22
CA ASP A 43 3.70 6.94 16.91
C ASP A 43 4.64 6.19 15.94
N GLY A 44 4.54 6.42 14.63
CA GLY A 44 5.38 5.79 13.61
C GLY A 44 5.17 4.29 13.45
N LYS A 45 4.15 3.69 14.08
CA LYS A 45 3.87 2.26 13.99
C LYS A 45 3.07 1.89 12.75
N PHE A 46 2.22 2.80 12.29
CA PHE A 46 1.27 2.54 11.22
C PHE A 46 1.36 3.54 10.09
N ARG A 47 0.98 3.09 8.89
CA ARG A 47 0.61 3.97 7.78
C ARG A 47 -0.74 3.56 7.23
N ALA A 48 -1.56 4.56 6.95
CA ALA A 48 -2.81 4.41 6.23
C ALA A 48 -2.60 4.90 4.79
N VAL A 49 -3.04 4.10 3.84
CA VAL A 49 -3.08 4.42 2.41
C VAL A 49 -4.54 4.42 1.99
N GLY A 50 -5.06 5.59 1.64
CA GLY A 50 -6.44 5.77 1.18
C GLY A 50 -6.51 5.80 -0.35
N ALA A 51 -7.54 5.16 -0.89
CA ALA A 51 -7.87 5.15 -2.30
C ALA A 51 -9.09 6.05 -2.61
N CYS A 52 -9.28 6.37 -3.88
CA CYS A 52 -10.30 7.31 -4.35
C CYS A 52 -11.75 6.94 -3.98
N LEU A 53 -12.10 5.65 -3.89
CA LEU A 53 -13.47 5.23 -3.56
C LEU A 53 -13.62 4.86 -2.07
N GLY A 54 -12.66 5.27 -1.23
CA GLY A 54 -12.72 5.11 0.22
C GLY A 54 -12.16 3.79 0.74
N ASN A 55 -11.60 2.95 -0.12
CA ASN A 55 -10.80 1.80 0.33
C ASN A 55 -9.53 2.28 1.02
N VAL A 56 -9.19 1.69 2.17
CA VAL A 56 -8.01 2.04 2.96
C VAL A 56 -7.20 0.79 3.29
N ILE A 57 -5.91 0.82 3.01
CA ILE A 57 -4.96 -0.17 3.55
C ILE A 57 -4.32 0.41 4.81
N LEU A 58 -4.36 -0.37 5.89
CA LEU A 58 -3.58 -0.12 7.09
C LEU A 58 -2.36 -1.02 7.12
N TRP A 59 -1.21 -0.42 7.35
CA TRP A 59 0.09 -1.07 7.28
C TRP A 59 0.86 -0.90 8.60
N ASN A 60 1.49 -1.96 9.09
CA ASN A 60 2.41 -1.93 10.23
C ASN A 60 3.84 -1.74 9.73
N LEU A 61 4.48 -0.64 10.15
CA LEU A 61 5.84 -0.24 9.79
C LEU A 61 6.94 -1.04 10.49
N GLN A 62 6.62 -1.72 11.58
CA GLN A 62 7.58 -2.51 12.33
C GLN A 62 7.90 -3.83 11.63
N ASP A 63 6.85 -4.53 11.17
CA ASP A 63 6.97 -5.85 10.55
C ASP A 63 6.83 -5.80 9.02
N ILE A 64 6.55 -4.61 8.48
CA ILE A 64 6.35 -4.37 7.05
C ILE A 64 5.20 -5.25 6.49
N GLN A 65 4.11 -5.41 7.26
CA GLN A 65 2.95 -6.24 6.90
C GLN A 65 1.63 -5.48 6.83
N ILE A 66 0.75 -5.88 5.89
CA ILE A 66 -0.64 -5.42 5.84
C ILE A 66 -1.33 -5.89 7.11
N VAL A 67 -1.89 -4.93 7.85
CA VAL A 67 -2.71 -5.22 9.02
C VAL A 67 -4.14 -5.45 8.59
N SER A 68 -4.66 -4.61 7.70
CA SER A 68 -6.03 -4.71 7.22
C SER A 68 -6.27 -3.96 5.93
N ILE A 69 -7.28 -4.40 5.19
CA ILE A 69 -7.89 -3.68 4.08
C ILE A 69 -9.31 -3.34 4.50
N LEU A 70 -9.53 -2.07 4.81
CA LEU A 70 -10.85 -1.53 5.10
C LEU A 70 -11.47 -1.16 3.77
N ARG A 71 -12.56 -1.84 3.41
CA ARG A 71 -13.31 -1.50 2.22
C ARG A 71 -14.38 -0.48 2.56
N ALA A 72 -14.51 0.56 1.75
CA ALA A 72 -15.73 1.35 1.80
C ALA A 72 -16.88 0.40 1.47
N GLY A 73 -17.82 0.24 2.42
CA GLY A 73 -18.97 -0.62 2.21
C GLY A 73 -19.69 -0.22 0.92
N ALA A 74 -20.08 -1.21 0.10
CA ALA A 74 -21.13 -0.97 -0.86
C ALA A 74 -22.36 -0.60 -0.03
N ALA A 75 -22.91 0.60 -0.23
CA ALA A 75 -24.27 0.86 0.19
C ALA A 75 -25.15 -0.15 -0.57
N ASP A 76 -25.75 -1.07 0.17
CA ASP A 76 -26.85 -1.92 -0.24
C ASP A 76 -28.15 -1.11 -0.43
#